data_AF-R6X8A5-F1
#
_entry.id   AF-R6X8A5-F1
#
_cell.length_a   1.000
_cell.length_b   1.000
_cell.length_c   1.000
_cell.angle_alpha   90.00
_cell.angle_beta   90.00
_cell.angle_gamma   90.00
#
_symmetry.space_group_name_H-M   'P 1'
#
loop_
_entity.id
_entity.type
_entity.pdbx_description
1 polymer ?
#
loop_
_entity_poly.entity_id
_entity_poly.type
_entity_poly.pdbx_seq_one_letter_code
_entity_poly.pdbx_strand_id
1 'polypeptide(L)'
;MLKIKCDGKTILHTGDFRGHGYMGNGIYKVIDKFHIAGNVDILITEGTNVDNNTKSILPEYVLKKEFKEVLRQYKNTFIICSSTDADRLESIYSANKESVRQPFIVDT
;
A
#
# COMPACT_ATOMS: atom_id res chain seq x y z
N MET A 1 5.30 -11.63 -3.29
CA MET A 1 6.68 -12.16 -3.29
C MET A 1 6.67 -13.67 -3.45
N LEU A 2 7.53 -14.19 -4.32
CA LEU A 2 7.62 -15.60 -4.69
C LEU A 2 9.09 -16.05 -4.75
N LYS A 3 9.42 -17.15 -4.07
CA LYS A 3 10.75 -17.77 -4.10
C LYS A 3 10.70 -19.03 -4.96
N ILE A 4 11.53 -19.08 -6.00
CA ILE A 4 11.55 -20.15 -7.01
C ILE A 4 12.91 -20.85 -6.92
N LYS A 5 12.92 -22.18 -6.98
CA LYS A 5 14.14 -22.98 -7.09
C LYS A 5 14.11 -23.77 -8.40
N CYS A 6 15.09 -23.55 -9.27
CA CYS A 6 15.24 -24.25 -10.55
C CYS A 6 16.71 -24.30 -10.96
N ASP A 7 17.15 -25.37 -11.64
CA ASP A 7 18.52 -25.55 -12.15
C ASP A 7 19.62 -25.26 -11.13
N GLY A 8 19.42 -25.66 -9.87
CA GLY A 8 20.35 -25.41 -8.78
C GLY A 8 20.45 -23.94 -8.35
N LYS A 9 19.63 -23.05 -8.90
CA LYS A 9 19.55 -21.64 -8.53
C LYS A 9 18.30 -21.29 -7.75
N THR A 10 18.40 -20.24 -6.95
CA THR A 10 17.32 -19.64 -6.18
C THR A 10 17.01 -18.25 -6.73
N ILE A 11 15.77 -18.05 -7.18
CA ILE A 11 15.26 -16.79 -7.70
C ILE A 11 14.24 -16.22 -6.71
N LEU A 12 14.36 -14.93 -6.40
CA LEU A 12 13.36 -14.20 -5.63
C LEU A 12 12.66 -13.18 -6.54
N HIS A 13 11.35 -13.33 -6.71
CA HIS A 13 10.51 -12.34 -7.40
C HIS A 13 9.69 -11.55 -6.37
N THR A 14 9.93 -10.25 -6.21
CA THR A 14 9.24 -9.44 -5.19
C THR A 14 7.75 -9.30 -5.51
N GLY A 15 7.43 -9.14 -6.80
CA GLY A 15 6.14 -8.59 -7.23
C GLY A 15 6.09 -7.08 -6.97
N ASP A 16 4.91 -6.48 -7.13
CA ASP A 16 4.65 -5.14 -6.59
C ASP A 16 4.60 -5.24 -5.05
N PHE A 17 5.27 -4.33 -4.36
CA PHE A 17 5.23 -4.26 -2.90
C PHE A 17 5.20 -2.82 -2.40
N ARG A 18 4.38 -2.58 -1.37
CA ARG A 18 4.22 -1.24 -0.80
C ARG A 18 4.54 -1.27 0.69
N GLY A 19 5.44 -0.39 1.12
CA GLY A 19 5.82 -0.24 2.53
C GLY A 19 4.95 0.73 3.33
N HIS A 20 4.05 1.48 2.67
CA HIS A 20 3.34 2.61 3.26
C HIS A 20 1.84 2.38 3.51
N GLY A 21 1.31 1.22 3.11
CA GLY A 21 -0.05 0.79 3.45
C GLY A 21 -0.14 0.38 4.93
N TYR A 22 -1.35 0.10 5.42
CA TYR A 22 -1.57 -0.27 6.83
C TYR A 22 -0.76 -1.51 7.26
N MET A 23 -0.53 -2.43 6.32
CA MET A 23 0.25 -3.65 6.53
C MET A 23 1.69 -3.55 6.01
N GLY A 24 2.16 -2.37 5.61
CA GLY A 24 3.48 -2.20 4.98
C GLY A 24 4.64 -2.74 5.80
N ASN A 25 4.62 -2.55 7.12
CA ASN A 25 5.65 -3.13 8.02
C ASN A 25 5.57 -4.66 8.16
N GLY A 26 4.44 -5.26 7.79
CA GLY A 26 4.26 -6.70 7.81
C GLY A 26 5.15 -7.42 6.80
N ILE A 27 5.47 -6.78 5.67
CA ILE A 27 6.29 -7.41 4.63
C ILE A 27 7.72 -7.68 5.12
N TYR A 28 8.33 -6.74 5.82
CA TYR A 28 9.67 -6.89 6.39
C TYR A 28 9.69 -8.01 7.44
N LYS A 29 8.67 -8.05 8.31
CA LYS A 29 8.52 -9.13 9.30
C LYS A 29 8.39 -10.51 8.65
N VAL A 30 7.68 -10.61 7.52
CA VAL A 30 7.54 -11.87 6.77
C VAL A 30 8.87 -12.26 6.13
N ILE A 31 9.58 -11.31 5.51
CA ILE A 31 10.91 -11.54 4.93
C ILE A 31 11.87 -12.08 5.99
N ASP A 32 11.93 -11.43 7.14
CA ASP A 32 12.82 -11.80 8.25
C ASP A 32 12.43 -13.16 8.85
N LYS A 33 11.15 -13.32 9.23
CA LYS A 33 10.65 -14.54 9.88
C LYS A 33 10.90 -15.79 9.04
N PHE A 34 10.67 -15.69 7.73
CA PHE A 34 10.80 -16.83 6.82
C PHE A 34 12.15 -16.89 6.10
N HIS A 35 13.11 -16.03 6.47
CA HIS A 35 14.44 -15.96 5.87
C HIS A 35 14.38 -15.96 4.33
N ILE A 36 13.42 -15.21 3.78
CA ILE A 36 13.10 -15.23 2.35
C ILE A 36 14.29 -14.73 1.54
N ALA A 37 14.94 -13.67 2.05
CA ALA A 37 16.11 -12.99 1.49
C ALA A 37 17.46 -13.66 1.80
N GLY A 38 17.50 -14.92 2.26
CA GLY A 38 18.75 -15.69 2.38
C GLY A 38 19.41 -15.97 1.02
N ASN A 39 20.17 -17.08 0.86
CA ASN A 39 20.83 -17.43 -0.41
C ASN A 39 19.88 -17.32 -1.62
N VAL A 40 20.02 -16.23 -2.38
CA VAL A 40 19.27 -15.87 -3.58
C VAL A 40 20.32 -15.53 -4.63
N ASP A 41 20.30 -16.26 -5.73
CA ASP A 41 21.23 -16.07 -6.84
C ASP A 41 20.73 -14.99 -7.80
N ILE A 42 19.40 -14.81 -7.91
CA ILE A 42 18.76 -13.88 -8.83
C ILE A 42 17.60 -13.17 -8.12
N LEU A 43 17.60 -11.84 -8.14
CA LEU A 43 16.51 -10.99 -7.67
C LEU A 43 15.79 -10.35 -8.86
N ILE A 44 14.48 -10.58 -8.96
CA ILE A 44 13.57 -9.88 -9.86
C ILE A 44 12.71 -8.96 -8.99
N THR A 45 12.95 -7.66 -9.09
CA THR A 45 12.25 -6.64 -8.30
C THR A 45 11.50 -5.66 -9.18
N GLU A 46 10.48 -5.01 -8.63
CA GLU A 46 9.85 -3.90 -9.31
C GLU A 46 10.82 -2.72 -9.49
N GLY A 47 10.60 -1.93 -10.55
CA GLY A 47 11.39 -0.75 -10.91
C GLY A 47 10.61 0.56 -10.88
N THR A 48 9.33 0.53 -10.48
CA THR A 48 8.34 1.61 -10.67
C THR A 48 8.77 2.94 -10.07
N ASN A 49 9.50 2.91 -8.95
CA ASN A 49 9.91 4.09 -8.20
C ASN A 49 11.44 4.29 -8.14
N VAL A 50 12.22 3.59 -8.97
CA VAL A 50 13.70 3.61 -8.91
C VAL A 50 14.28 5.01 -9.11
N ASP A 51 13.69 5.83 -9.99
CA ASP A 51 14.18 7.18 -10.29
C ASP A 51 13.56 8.28 -9.40
N ASN A 52 12.62 7.94 -8.54
CA ASN A 52 11.76 8.90 -7.83
C ASN A 52 12.19 9.11 -6.35
N ASN A 53 13.45 9.47 -6.12
CA ASN A 53 13.98 9.75 -4.77
C ASN A 53 13.37 10.99 -4.06
N THR A 54 12.51 11.75 -4.72
CA THR A 54 12.00 13.05 -4.21
C THR A 54 10.52 13.04 -3.79
N LYS A 55 9.74 12.00 -4.11
CA LYS A 55 8.35 11.91 -3.64
C LYS A 55 8.32 11.37 -2.21
N SER A 56 7.84 12.17 -1.25
CA SER A 56 7.52 11.65 0.06
C SER A 56 6.36 10.66 -0.08
N ILE A 57 6.64 9.40 0.25
CA ILE A 57 5.60 8.37 0.30
C ILE A 57 4.85 8.59 1.62
N LEU A 58 3.67 9.20 1.53
CA LEU A 58 2.82 9.42 2.70
C LEU A 58 2.18 8.11 3.15
N PRO A 59 2.30 7.75 4.43
CA PRO A 59 1.57 6.62 4.98
C PRO A 59 0.05 6.82 4.91
N GLU A 60 -0.69 5.73 4.74
CA GLU A 60 -2.17 5.77 4.64
C GLU A 60 -2.84 6.40 5.88
N TYR A 61 -2.26 6.26 7.08
CA TYR A 61 -2.78 6.93 8.28
C TYR A 61 -2.67 8.47 8.22
N VAL A 62 -1.70 9.01 7.48
CA VAL A 62 -1.56 10.47 7.25
C VAL A 62 -2.63 10.91 6.27
N LEU A 63 -2.79 10.18 5.16
CA LEU A 63 -3.83 10.44 4.17
C LEU A 63 -5.23 10.39 4.79
N LYS A 64 -5.48 9.43 5.70
CA LYS A 64 -6.74 9.37 6.46
C LYS A 64 -7.00 10.68 7.21
N LYS A 65 -5.99 11.29 7.84
CA LYS A 65 -6.17 12.58 8.54
C LYS A 65 -6.53 13.69 7.56
N GLU A 66 -5.87 13.75 6.40
CA GLU A 66 -6.17 14.74 5.37
C GLU A 66 -7.60 14.58 4.83
N PHE A 67 -8.04 13.33 4.58
CA PHE A 67 -9.43 13.06 4.19
C PHE A 67 -10.44 13.53 5.24
N LYS A 68 -10.15 13.37 6.53
CA LYS A 68 -11.05 13.87 7.58
C LYS A 68 -11.22 15.38 7.51
N GLU A 69 -10.16 16.12 7.29
CA GLU A 69 -10.22 17.58 7.20
C GLU A 69 -11.05 18.02 5.98
N VAL A 70 -10.84 17.38 4.83
CA VAL A 70 -11.65 17.63 3.62
C VAL A 70 -13.13 17.32 3.86
N LEU A 71 -13.44 16.16 4.44
CA LEU A 71 -14.81 15.71 4.70
C LEU A 71 -15.54 16.57 5.75
N ARG A 72 -14.82 17.21 6.68
CA ARG A 72 -15.38 18.17 7.64
C ARG A 72 -15.65 19.53 7.00
N GLN A 73 -14.78 19.94 6.08
CA GLN A 73 -14.88 21.23 5.42
C GLN A 73 -16.03 21.28 4.40
N TYR A 74 -16.27 20.18 3.69
CA TYR A 74 -17.24 20.14 2.59
C TYR A 74 -18.40 19.18 2.87
N LYS A 75 -19.62 19.68 2.65
CA LYS A 75 -20.85 18.87 2.81
C LYS A 75 -20.92 17.70 1.83
N ASN A 76 -20.47 17.90 0.59
CA ASN A 76 -20.47 16.90 -0.47
C ASN A 76 -19.03 16.76 -0.98
N THR A 77 -18.50 15.53 -0.98
CA THR A 77 -17.14 15.24 -1.45
C THR A 77 -17.21 14.09 -2.46
N PHE A 78 -16.61 14.29 -3.64
CA PHE A 78 -16.45 13.25 -4.66
C PHE A 78 -14.98 12.86 -4.73
N ILE A 79 -14.69 11.56 -4.66
CA ILE A 79 -13.31 11.05 -4.63
C ILE A 79 -13.13 10.08 -5.79
N ILE A 80 -12.07 10.29 -6.57
CA ILE A 80 -11.65 9.38 -7.64
C ILE A 80 -10.37 8.70 -7.18
N CYS A 81 -10.38 7.37 -7.11
CA CYS A 81 -9.20 6.57 -6.78
C CYS A 81 -9.22 5.26 -7.56
N SER A 82 -8.10 4.53 -7.56
CA SER A 82 -8.06 3.18 -8.11
C SER A 82 -9.02 2.27 -7.34
N SER A 83 -9.87 1.53 -8.05
CA SER A 83 -10.77 0.53 -7.44
C SER A 83 -10.01 -0.66 -6.84
N THR A 84 -8.76 -0.86 -7.23
CA THR A 84 -7.89 -1.93 -6.73
C THR A 84 -7.08 -1.53 -5.50
N ASP A 85 -7.16 -0.28 -5.04
CA ASP A 85 -6.42 0.19 -3.86
C ASP A 85 -7.28 0.09 -2.60
N ALA A 86 -7.33 -1.12 -2.03
CA ALA A 86 -8.16 -1.41 -0.86
C ALA A 86 -7.75 -0.61 0.39
N ASP A 87 -6.45 -0.38 0.59
CA ASP A 87 -5.94 0.43 1.70
C ASP A 87 -6.44 1.88 1.58
N ARG A 88 -6.44 2.44 0.36
CA ARG A 88 -6.98 3.79 0.13
C ARG A 88 -8.47 3.86 0.41
N LEU A 89 -9.24 2.86 -0.04
CA LEU A 89 -10.68 2.80 0.23
C LEU A 89 -10.97 2.70 1.74
N GLU A 90 -10.18 1.91 2.48
CA GLU A 90 -10.27 1.84 3.94
C GLU A 90 -9.99 3.21 4.58
N SER A 91 -8.91 3.89 4.17
CA SER A 91 -8.55 5.22 4.67
C SER A 91 -9.70 6.21 4.50
N ILE A 92 -10.33 6.24 3.32
CA ILE A 92 -11.43 7.14 3.01
C ILE A 92 -12.67 6.77 3.84
N TYR A 93 -13.04 5.49 3.88
CA TYR A 93 -14.21 5.02 4.63
C TYR A 93 -14.08 5.31 6.13
N SER A 94 -12.91 5.00 6.70
CA SER A 94 -12.62 5.27 8.11
C SER A 94 -12.58 6.77 8.40
N ALA A 95 -12.05 7.60 7.50
CA ALA A 95 -12.14 9.06 7.62
C ALA A 95 -13.59 9.57 7.67
N ASN A 96 -14.47 9.07 6.79
CA ASN A 96 -15.89 9.43 6.77
C ASN A 96 -16.59 9.04 8.08
N LYS A 97 -16.39 7.79 8.52
CA LYS A 97 -16.97 7.22 9.74
C LYS A 97 -16.55 7.98 11.01
N GLU A 98 -15.31 8.46 11.05
CA GLU A 98 -14.73 9.19 12.18
C GLU A 98 -15.00 10.71 12.14
N SER A 99 -15.51 11.25 11.03
CA SER A 99 -15.70 12.70 10.87
C SER A 99 -17.16 13.13 11.06
N VAL A 100 -18.02 12.80 10.10
CA VAL A 100 -19.38 13.35 10.00
C VAL A 100 -20.43 12.24 9.86
N ARG A 101 -20.02 10.99 9.59
CA ARG A 101 -20.89 9.83 9.31
C ARG A 101 -21.95 10.13 8.25
N GLN A 102 -21.49 10.57 7.09
CA GLN A 102 -22.36 10.80 5.93
C GLN A 102 -22.57 9.49 5.14
N PRO A 103 -23.61 9.40 4.30
CA PRO A 103 -23.74 8.28 3.35
C PRO A 103 -22.44 8.09 2.56
N PHE A 104 -21.92 6.86 2.55
CA PHE A 104 -20.73 6.48 1.82
C PHE A 104 -21.14 5.55 0.68
N ILE A 105 -21.05 6.05 -0.55
CA ILE A 105 -21.46 5.32 -1.75
C ILE A 105 -20.20 5.07 -2.57
N VAL A 106 -20.01 3.81 -2.97
CA VAL A 106 -18.93 3.38 -3.84
C VAL A 106 -19.57 2.81 -5.09
N ASP A 107 -19.13 3.31 -6.24
CA ASP A 107 -19.45 2.77 -7.56
C ASP A 107 -18.16 2.22 -8.15
N THR A 108 -18.21 1.00 -8.71
CA THR A 108 -17.03 0.23 -9.17
C THR A 108 -17.18 -0.20 -10.60
#